data_AF-A0A1J6JUS4-F1
#
_entry.id   AF-A0A1J6JUS4-F1
#
_cell.length_a   1.000
_cell.length_b   1.000
_cell.length_c   1.000
_cell.angle_alpha   90.00
_cell.angle_beta   90.00
_cell.angle_gamma   90.00
#
_symmetry.space_group_name_H-M   'P 1'
#
loop_
_entity.id
_entity.type
_entity.pdbx_description
1 polymer ?
#
loop_
_entity_poly.entity_id
_entity_poly.type
_entity_poly.pdbx_seq_one_letter_code
_entity_poly.pdbx_strand_id
1 'polypeptide(L)'
;MLHELFGAGTDTSTPTIELDMAELIKNEKALDLLRKELDRETLRLYPLVLVNIWADPNVWEETLKFVPERFLDCDKDFKGNDFEFLPFDGGRRICRGLSWE
;
A
#
# COMPACT_ATOMS: atom_id res chain seq x y z
N MET A 1 19.17 -11.80 -21.81
CA MET A 1 17.94 -11.21 -22.43
C MET A 1 16.78 -11.03 -21.45
N LEU A 2 16.03 -12.05 -21.00
CA LEU A 2 14.88 -11.85 -20.09
C LEU A 2 15.30 -11.26 -18.73
N HIS A 3 16.33 -11.83 -18.09
CA HIS A 3 16.83 -11.33 -16.81
C HIS A 3 17.39 -9.90 -16.90
N GLU A 4 18.01 -9.55 -18.02
CA GLU A 4 18.53 -8.19 -18.25
C GLU A 4 17.41 -7.19 -18.53
N LEU A 5 16.35 -7.60 -19.24
CA LEU A 5 15.17 -6.78 -19.44
C LEU A 5 14.43 -6.53 -18.12
N PHE A 6 14.28 -7.57 -17.29
CA PHE A 6 13.71 -7.42 -15.95
C PHE A 6 14.59 -6.57 -15.05
N GLY A 7 15.90 -6.76 -15.07
CA GLY A 7 16.86 -5.95 -14.32
C GLY A 7 16.78 -4.48 -14.73
N ALA A 8 16.92 -4.18 -16.02
CA ALA A 8 16.83 -2.82 -16.55
C ALA A 8 15.47 -2.16 -16.27
N GLY A 9 14.37 -2.92 -16.37
CA GLY A 9 13.04 -2.44 -16.01
C GLY A 9 12.92 -2.11 -14.52
N THR A 10 13.44 -2.95 -13.64
CA THR A 10 13.39 -2.75 -12.19
C THR A 10 14.28 -1.60 -11.76
N ASP A 11 15.52 -1.53 -12.27
CA ASP A 11 16.52 -0.51 -11.93
C ASP A 11 16.09 0.90 -12.36
N THR A 12 15.22 1.00 -13.36
CA THR A 12 14.67 2.29 -13.81
C THR A 12 13.33 2.61 -13.14
N SER A 13 12.39 1.65 -13.11
CA SER A 13 11.04 1.92 -12.59
C SER A 13 11.00 2.07 -11.07
N THR A 14 11.79 1.29 -10.30
CA THR A 14 11.78 1.35 -8.83
C THR A 14 12.13 2.74 -8.30
N PRO A 15 13.28 3.34 -8.65
CA PRO A 15 13.62 4.68 -8.15
C PRO A 15 12.70 5.76 -8.70
N THR A 16 12.20 5.63 -9.93
CA THR A 16 11.22 6.59 -10.48
C THR A 16 9.93 6.59 -9.66
N ILE A 17 9.35 5.41 -9.41
CA ILE A 17 8.14 5.30 -8.59
C ILE A 17 8.38 5.83 -7.18
N GLU A 18 9.53 5.50 -6.57
CA GLU A 18 9.88 5.97 -5.22
C GLU A 18 9.94 7.50 -5.14
N LEU A 19 10.61 8.14 -6.10
CA LEU A 19 10.71 9.60 -6.17
C LEU A 19 9.37 10.25 -6.46
N ASP A 20 8.62 9.73 -7.43
CA ASP A 20 7.29 10.23 -7.79
C ASP A 20 6.35 10.18 -6.57
N MET A 21 6.38 9.07 -5.81
CA MET A 21 5.62 8.94 -4.56
C MET A 21 6.08 9.92 -3.49
N ALA A 22 7.39 10.11 -3.32
CA ALA A 22 7.93 11.07 -2.37
C ALA A 22 7.56 12.52 -2.70
N GLU A 23 7.47 12.87 -3.99
CA GLU A 23 6.99 14.18 -4.45
C GLU A 23 5.49 14.36 -4.24
N LEU A 24 4.69 13.32 -4.52
CA LEU A 24 3.24 13.33 -4.29
C LEU A 24 2.88 13.53 -2.81
N ILE A 25 3.61 12.89 -1.90
CA ILE A 25 3.38 13.02 -0.44
C ILE A 25 3.62 14.46 0.02
N LYS A 26 4.51 15.22 -0.64
CA LYS A 26 4.75 16.63 -0.32
C LYS A 26 3.61 17.55 -0.78
N ASN A 27 2.66 17.07 -1.59
CA ASN A 27 1.54 17.84 -2.12
C ASN A 27 0.21 17.12 -1.88
N GLU A 28 -0.37 17.37 -0.71
CA GLU A 28 -1.65 16.78 -0.26
C GLU A 28 -2.79 16.94 -1.28
N LYS A 29 -2.87 18.08 -1.97
CA LYS A 29 -3.91 18.33 -2.99
C LYS A 29 -3.75 17.42 -4.21
N ALA A 30 -2.51 17.25 -4.68
CA ALA A 30 -2.22 16.36 -5.81
C ALA A 30 -2.49 14.89 -5.43
N LEU A 31 -2.10 14.49 -4.22
CA LEU A 31 -2.35 13.15 -3.70
C LEU A 31 -3.86 12.86 -3.59
N ASP A 32 -4.65 13.81 -3.10
CA ASP A 32 -6.10 13.66 -3.00
C ASP A 32 -6.80 13.54 -4.37
N LEU A 33 -6.31 14.27 -5.37
CA LEU A 33 -6.81 14.15 -6.74
C LEU A 33 -6.49 12.77 -7.33
N LEU A 34 -5.24 12.33 -7.17
CA LEU A 34 -4.80 11.01 -7.62
C LEU A 34 -5.63 9.89 -6.99
N ARG A 35 -5.88 9.95 -5.67
CA ARG A 35 -6.73 8.97 -4.96
C ARG A 35 -8.14 8.91 -5.56
N LYS A 36 -8.78 10.07 -5.77
CA LYS A 36 -10.12 10.16 -6.36
C LYS A 36 -10.17 9.61 -7.79
N GLU A 37 -9.14 9.88 -8.60
CA GLU A 37 -9.04 9.33 -9.95
C GLU A 37 -8.86 7.82 -9.93
N LEU A 38 -7.99 7.31 -9.05
CA LEU A 38 -7.77 5.89 -8.90
C LEU A 38 -9.06 5.18 -8.49
N ASP A 39 -9.80 5.70 -7.50
CA ASP A 39 -11.09 5.13 -7.09
C ASP A 39 -12.08 5.09 -8.26
N ARG A 40 -12.13 6.17 -9.07
CA ARG A 40 -13.02 6.27 -10.23
C ARG A 40 -12.68 5.26 -11.32
N GLU A 41 -11.41 5.11 -11.68
CA GLU A 41 -11.00 4.24 -12.77
C GLU A 41 -10.99 2.77 -12.37
N THR A 42 -10.58 2.50 -11.14
CA THR A 42 -10.59 1.18 -10.53
C THR A 42 -11.99 0.56 -10.55
N LEU A 43 -13.00 1.32 -10.11
CA LEU A 43 -14.42 0.90 -10.15
C LEU A 43 -14.95 0.73 -11.59
N ARG A 44 -14.33 1.39 -12.57
CA ARG A 44 -14.79 1.39 -13.97
C ARG A 44 -14.26 0.20 -14.76
N LEU A 45 -13.02 -0.22 -14.53
CA LEU A 45 -12.33 -1.21 -15.37
C LEU A 45 -12.54 -2.66 -14.93
N TYR A 46 -12.87 -2.90 -13.66
CA TYR A 46 -13.02 -4.25 -13.13
C TYR A 46 -14.20 -4.36 -12.16
N PRO A 47 -15.21 -5.22 -12.41
CA PRO A 47 -16.16 -5.67 -11.37
C PRO A 47 -15.50 -6.67 -10.40
N LEU A 48 -14.24 -6.41 -10.06
CA LEU A 48 -13.42 -7.19 -9.13
C LEU A 48 -13.59 -6.56 -7.75
N VAL A 49 -13.74 -7.38 -6.71
CA VAL A 49 -13.68 -6.88 -5.33
C VAL A 49 -12.25 -6.46 -5.06
N LEU A 50 -12.04 -5.16 -4.95
CA LEU A 50 -10.73 -4.56 -4.67
C LEU A 50 -10.72 -4.08 -3.24
N VAL A 51 -9.72 -4.54 -2.49
CA VAL A 51 -9.51 -4.15 -1.10
C VAL A 51 -8.56 -2.96 -1.13
N ASN A 52 -9.06 -1.79 -0.71
CA ASN A 52 -8.22 -0.62 -0.52
C ASN A 52 -7.49 -0.76 0.83
N ILE A 53 -6.17 -0.92 0.77
CA ILE A 53 -5.31 -1.07 1.95
C ILE A 53 -4.63 0.25 2.35
N TRP A 54 -5.03 1.39 1.78
CA TRP A 54 -4.51 2.68 2.22
C TRP A 54 -4.98 3.02 3.64
N ALA A 55 -4.14 3.79 4.34
CA ALA A 55 -4.42 4.25 5.69
C ALA A 55 -5.63 5.21 5.70
N ASP A 56 -6.76 4.70 6.20
CA ASP A 56 -7.99 5.46 6.40
C ASP A 56 -7.84 6.37 7.63
N PRO A 57 -8.04 7.70 7.50
CA PRO A 57 -7.98 8.63 8.61
C PRO A 57 -9.04 8.40 9.70
N ASN A 58 -10.10 7.64 9.43
CA ASN A 58 -11.08 7.24 10.45
C ASN A 58 -10.60 6.05 11.30
N VAL A 59 -9.58 5.32 10.84
CA VAL A 59 -9.03 4.13 11.50
C VAL A 59 -7.69 4.44 12.14
N TRP A 60 -6.85 5.24 11.48
CA TRP A 60 -5.52 5.59 11.93
C TRP A 60 -5.36 7.11 12.02
N GLU A 61 -4.88 7.61 13.16
CA GLU A 61 -4.55 9.02 13.30
C GLU A 61 -3.23 9.35 12.59
N GLU A 62 -3.09 10.58 12.10
CA GLU A 62 -1.88 11.07 11.43
C GLU A 62 -1.38 10.15 10.29
N THR A 63 -2.27 9.66 9.43
CA THR A 63 -1.99 8.64 8.39
C THR A 63 -0.85 8.97 7.41
N LEU A 64 -0.51 10.24 7.25
CA LEU A 64 0.58 10.70 6.37
C LEU A 64 1.93 10.84 7.09
N LYS A 65 1.98 10.69 8.41
CA LYS A 65 3.22 10.78 9.19
C LYS A 65 3.76 9.38 9.49
N PHE A 66 5.09 9.24 9.34
CA PHE A 66 5.79 8.05 9.78
C PHE A 66 5.95 8.08 11.31
N VAL A 67 5.11 7.32 12.02
CA VAL A 67 5.09 7.22 13.49
C VAL A 67 5.18 5.73 13.87
N PRO A 68 6.39 5.13 13.90
CA PRO A 68 6.57 3.70 14.16
C PRO A 68 6.15 3.28 15.58
N GLU A 69 6.17 4.20 16.55
CA GLU A 69 5.82 3.96 17.94
C GLU A 69 4.37 3.47 18.11
N ARG A 70 3.48 3.77 17.17
CA ARG A 70 2.09 3.32 17.18
C ARG A 70 1.92 1.81 17.14
N PHE A 71 2.98 1.07 16.77
CA PHE A 71 2.96 -0.39 16.69
C PHE A 71 3.58 -1.08 17.92
N LEU A 72 4.18 -0.34 18.85
CA LEU A 72 4.86 -0.92 20.01
C LEU A 72 3.87 -1.50 21.03
N ASP A 73 2.77 -0.79 21.29
CA ASP A 73 1.69 -1.20 22.21
C ASP A 73 0.37 -1.46 21.45
N CYS A 74 0.46 -1.85 20.18
CA CYS A 74 -0.72 -2.14 19.36
C CYS A 74 -1.16 -3.59 19.55
N ASP A 75 -2.41 -3.80 19.93
CA ASP A 75 -3.00 -5.15 20.05
C ASP A 75 -3.26 -5.81 18.68
N LYS A 76 -3.12 -5.08 17.56
CA LYS A 76 -3.40 -5.59 16.21
C LYS A 76 -2.27 -6.50 15.71
N ASP A 77 -2.64 -7.65 15.16
CA ASP A 77 -1.74 -8.60 14.53
C ASP A 77 -1.50 -8.30 13.04
N PHE A 78 -0.36 -8.75 12.52
CA PHE A 78 -0.05 -8.73 11.09
C PHE A 78 -0.42 -10.04 10.37
N LYS A 79 -1.07 -10.97 11.09
CA LYS A 79 -1.40 -12.33 10.61
C LYS A 79 -2.69 -12.35 9.78
N GLY A 80 -3.29 -11.19 9.56
CA GLY A 80 -4.46 -11.02 8.71
C GLY A 80 -5.79 -11.28 9.43
N ASN A 81 -5.80 -11.22 10.77
CA ASN A 81 -7.04 -11.27 11.55
C ASN A 81 -7.60 -9.86 11.81
N ASP A 82 -6.73 -8.86 11.89
CA ASP A 82 -7.11 -7.46 12.09
C ASP A 82 -7.15 -6.71 10.74
N PHE A 83 -8.34 -6.41 10.24
CA PHE A 83 -8.53 -5.82 8.92
C PHE A 83 -8.08 -4.35 8.83
N GLU A 84 -7.92 -3.69 9.97
CA GLU A 84 -7.31 -2.37 10.08
C GLU A 84 -5.79 -2.40 9.82
N PHE A 85 -5.17 -3.58 9.83
CA PHE A 85 -3.73 -3.76 9.67
C PHE A 85 -3.37 -5.00 8.83
N LEU A 86 -3.28 -4.81 7.50
CA LEU A 86 -3.03 -5.89 6.54
C LEU A 86 -1.70 -5.71 5.78
N PRO A 87 -0.53 -5.62 6.45
CA PRO A 87 0.75 -5.43 5.75
C PRO A 87 1.12 -6.58 4.82
N PHE A 88 0.52 -7.76 5.03
CA PHE A 88 0.75 -8.97 4.22
C PHE A 88 -0.54 -9.56 3.64
N ASP A 89 -1.60 -8.75 3.56
CA ASP A 89 -2.96 -9.19 3.20
C ASP A 89 -3.56 -10.17 4.25
N GLY A 90 -4.73 -10.73 3.97
CA GLY A 90 -5.45 -11.64 4.87
C GLY A 90 -6.15 -12.81 4.17
N GLY A 91 -6.67 -13.74 4.96
CA GLY A 91 -7.46 -14.86 4.49
C GLY A 91 -6.71 -15.84 3.56
N ARG A 92 -7.40 -16.39 2.55
CA ARG A 92 -6.87 -17.48 1.70
C ARG A 92 -5.72 -17.07 0.77
N ARG A 93 -5.49 -15.76 0.60
CA ARG A 93 -4.47 -15.20 -0.32
C ARG A 93 -3.35 -14.45 0.42
N ILE A 94 -3.30 -14.56 1.75
CA ILE A 94 -2.24 -13.97 2.56
C ILE A 94 -0.84 -14.36 2.04
N CYS A 95 0.12 -13.44 2.19
CA CYS A 95 1.49 -13.61 1.75
C CYS A 95 2.05 -14.99 2.16
N ARG A 96 2.47 -15.78 1.17
CA ARG A 96 3.10 -17.10 1.40
C ARG A 96 4.46 -17.02 2.06
N GLY A 97 5.10 -15.85 2.04
CA GLY A 97 6.40 -15.58 2.66
C GLY A 97 6.32 -15.27 4.17
N LEU A 98 5.13 -15.12 4.73
CA LEU A 98 4.95 -15.09 6.17
C LEU A 98 5.31 -16.47 6.75
N SER A 99 6.43 -16.54 7.47
CA SER A 99 6.78 -17.70 8.28
C SER A 99 5.85 -17.75 9.49
N TRP A 100 5.07 -18.82 9.58
CA TRP A 100 4.25 -19.12 10.75
C TRP A 100 5.13 -19.86 11.75
N GLU A 101 5.59 -19.17 12.79
CA GLU A 101 6.07 -19.82 14.03
C GLU A 101 4.88 -20.18 14.92
#